data_AF-A0AA41FJD6-F1
#
_entry.id   AF-A0AA41FJD6-F1
#
_cell.length_a   1.000
_cell.length_b   1.000
_cell.length_c   1.000
_cell.angle_alpha   90.00
_cell.angle_beta   90.00
_cell.angle_gamma   90.00
#
_symmetry.space_group_name_H-M   'P 1'
#
loop_
_entity.id
_entity.type
_entity.pdbx_description
1 polymer ?
#
loop_
_entity_poly.entity_id
_entity_poly.type
_entity_poly.pdbx_seq_one_letter_code
_entity_poly.pdbx_strand_id
1 'polypeptide(L)' 'MGIDLKIFEDIENPQYTDQEKLTAIHMVLERETHNCITKQSILKAMKWLFDCKYIVG' A
#
# COMPACT_ATOMS: atom_id res chain seq x y z
N MET A 1 8.44 -6.77 12.01
CA MET A 1 7.65 -5.92 11.10
C MET A 1 6.56 -6.79 10.50
N GLY A 2 5.28 -6.40 10.59
CA GLY A 2 4.19 -7.22 10.04
C GLY A 2 4.28 -7.32 8.52
N ILE A 3 3.85 -8.45 7.94
CA ILE A 3 3.91 -8.69 6.50
C ILE A 3 3.19 -7.60 5.69
N ASP A 4 2.11 -7.04 6.23
CA ASP A 4 1.34 -5.95 5.62
C ASP A 4 2.15 -4.66 5.46
N LEU A 5 3.00 -4.34 6.43
CA LEU A 5 3.83 -3.13 6.35
C LEU A 5 4.90 -3.28 5.26
N LYS A 6 5.43 -4.50 5.09
CA LYS A 6 6.37 -4.81 4.01
C LYS A 6 5.69 -4.70 2.63
N ILE A 7 4.48 -5.26 2.50
CA ILE A 7 3.69 -5.15 1.26
C ILE A 7 3.35 -3.68 0.97
N PHE A 8 3.03 -2.89 1.99
CA PHE A 8 2.74 -1.47 1.84
C PHE A 8 3.97 -0.65 1.39
N GLU A 9 5.15 -0.95 1.93
CA GLU A 9 6.40 -0.30 1.51
C GLU A 9 6.81 -0.70 0.08
N ASP A 10 6.54 -1.96 -0.29
CA ASP A 10 6.84 -2.56 -1.60
C ASP A 10 5.58 -2.69 -2.49
N ILE A 11 4.65 -1.72 -2.43
CA ILE A 11 3.31 -1.81 -3.06
C ILE A 11 3.33 -2.04 -4.58
N GLU A 12 4.38 -1.60 -5.27
CA GLU A 12 4.55 -1.77 -6.71
C GLU A 12 5.14 -3.14 -7.08
N ASN A 13 5.54 -3.95 -6.10
CA ASN A 13 6.18 -5.23 -6.35
C ASN A 13 5.20 -6.21 -7.03
N PRO A 14 5.55 -6.79 -8.19
CA PRO A 14 4.68 -7.70 -8.93
C PRO A 14 4.49 -9.05 -8.25
N GLN A 15 5.28 -9.38 -7.21
CA GLN A 15 5.13 -10.62 -6.45
C GLN A 15 3.86 -10.65 -5.59
N TYR A 16 3.28 -9.48 -5.30
CA TYR A 16 2.07 -9.34 -4.51
C TYR A 16 0.87 -9.14 -5.42
N THR A 17 -0.22 -9.83 -5.12
CA THR A 17 -1.51 -9.66 -5.77
C THR A 17 -2.16 -8.34 -5.38
N ASP A 18 -3.08 -7.84 -6.20
CA ASP A 18 -3.84 -6.63 -5.90
C ASP A 18 -4.63 -6.76 -4.59
N GLN A 19 -5.14 -7.96 -4.28
CA GLN A 19 -5.86 -8.22 -3.03
C GLN A 19 -4.94 -8.09 -1.80
N GLU A 20 -3.72 -8.63 -1.87
CA GLU A 20 -2.72 -8.48 -0.80
C GLU A 20 -2.32 -7.03 -0.60
N LYS A 21 -2.15 -6.28 -1.70
CA LYS A 21 -1.85 -4.85 -1.68
C LYS A 21 -2.97 -4.01 -1.07
N LEU A 22 -4.22 -4.28 -1.47
CA LEU A 22 -5.40 -3.62 -0.90
C LEU A 22 -5.56 -3.94 0.61
N THR A 23 -5.30 -5.19 0.99
CA THR A 23 -5.32 -5.61 2.40
C THR A 23 -4.24 -4.89 3.20
N ALA A 24 -3.01 -4.79 2.67
CA ALA A 24 -1.93 -4.06 3.29
C ALA A 24 -2.25 -2.57 3.48
N ILE A 25 -2.86 -1.92 2.47
CA ILE A 25 -3.32 -0.53 2.57
C ILE A 25 -4.37 -0.39 3.68
N HIS A 26 -5.38 -1.26 3.70
CA HIS A 26 -6.42 -1.24 4.74
C HIS A 26 -5.80 -1.44 6.13
N MET A 27 -4.92 -2.40 6.30
CA MET A 27 -4.27 -2.70 7.58
C MET A 27 -3.40 -1.55 8.06
N VAL A 28 -2.76 -0.81 7.14
CA VAL A 28 -2.00 0.39 7.49
C VAL A 28 -2.92 1.53 7.92
N LEU A 29 -4.05 1.74 7.25
CA LEU A 29 -5.03 2.78 7.60
C LEU A 29 -5.68 2.57 8.97
N GLU A 30 -5.88 1.32 9.38
CA GLU A 30 -6.46 0.96 10.69
C GLU A 30 -5.48 1.11 11.86
N ARG A 31 -4.21 1.44 11.60
CA ARG A 31 -3.23 1.62 12.68
C ARG A 31 -3.46 2.92 13.43
N GLU A 32 -3.46 2.84 14.76
CA GLU A 32 -3.52 4.01 15.64
C GLU A 32 -2.35 4.98 15.43
N THR A 33 -1.15 4.46 15.08
CA THR A 33 0.01 5.28 14.77
C THR A 33 0.73 4.81 13.52
N HIS A 34 1.17 5.79 12.72
CA HIS A 34 1.91 5.57 11.47
C HIS A 34 3.41 5.85 11.64
N ASN A 35 3.94 5.78 12.86
CA ASN A 35 5.28 6.30 13.23
C ASN A 35 6.46 5.69 12.46
N CYS A 36 6.27 4.51 11.86
CA CYS A 36 7.29 3.82 11.06
C CYS A 36 7.05 3.94 9.54
N ILE A 37 6.08 4.75 9.10
CA ILE A 37 5.72 4.89 7.70
C ILE A 37 6.16 6.26 7.21
N THR A 38 6.92 6.28 6.12
CA THR A 38 7.34 7.54 5.50
C THR A 38 6.21 8.14 4.67
N LYS A 39 6.19 9.48 4.56
CA LYS A 39 5.30 10.19 3.60
C LYS A 39 5.46 9.65 2.17
N GLN A 40 6.66 9.24 1.77
CA GLN A 40 6.89 8.67 0.45
C GLN A 40 6.18 7.34 0.25
N SER A 41 6.20 6.44 1.25
CA SER A 41 5.47 5.17 1.20
C SER A 41 3.97 5.38 1.06
N ILE A 42 3.40 6.35 1.81
CA ILE A 42 1.98 6.74 1.67
C ILE A 42 1.68 7.26 0.26
N LEU A 43 2.51 8.15 -0.27
CA LEU A 43 2.30 8.69 -1.62
C LEU A 43 2.37 7.60 -2.70
N LYS A 44 3.27 6.61 -2.56
CA LYS A 44 3.34 5.46 -3.48
C LYS A 44 2.08 4.61 -3.40
N ALA A 45 1.62 4.27 -2.21
CA ALA A 45 0.39 3.50 -2.03
C ALA A 45 -0.84 4.22 -2.58
N MET A 46 -0.94 5.55 -2.38
CA MET A 46 -2.01 6.36 -2.97
C MET A 46 -1.95 6.39 -4.49
N LYS A 47 -0.76 6.63 -5.08
CA LYS A 47 -0.57 6.60 -6.53
C LYS A 47 -0.97 5.25 -7.10
N TRP A 48 -0.47 4.15 -6.52
CA TRP A 48 -0.83 2.80 -6.92
C TRP A 48 -2.35 2.57 -6.87
N LEU A 49 -3.02 3.00 -5.80
CA LEU A 49 -4.48 2.87 -5.66
C LEU A 49 -5.25 3.65 -6.75
N PHE A 50 -4.79 4.85 -7.09
CA PHE A 50 -5.38 5.65 -8.17
C PHE A 50 -5.04 5.08 -9.55
N ASP A 51 -3.81 4.65 -9.80
CA ASP A 51 -3.39 4.06 -11.07
C ASP A 51 -4.14 2.75 -11.35
N CYS A 52 -4.39 1.91 -10.32
CA CYS A 52 -5.27 0.74 -10.42
C CYS A 52 -6.71 1.09 -10.81
N LYS A 53 -7.18 2.32 -10.57
CA LYS A 53 -8.52 2.79 -10.93
C LYS A 53 -8.56 3.64 -12.20
N TYR A 54 -7.43 4.17 -12.67
CA TYR A 54 -7.36 5.12 -13.78
C TYR A 54 -6.67 4.56 -15.04
N ILE A 55 -6.46 3.25 -15.14
CA ILE A 55 -6.07 2.56 -16.37
C ILE A 55 -7.00 1.34 -16.50
N VAL A 56 -8.25 1.49 -16.93
CA VAL A 56 -8.69 1.68 -18.32
C VAL A 56 -9.95 2.56 -18.36
N GLY A 57 -9.80 3.77 -18.90
CA GLY A 57 -10.88 4.48 -19.60
C GLY A 57 -10.68 4.29 -21.10
#